data_AF-A2FIJ1-F1
#
_entry.id   AF-A2FIJ1-F1
#
_cell.length_a   1.000
_cell.length_b   1.000
_cell.length_c   1.000
_cell.angle_alpha   90.00
_cell.angle_beta   90.00
_cell.angle_gamma   90.00
#
_symmetry.space_group_name_H-M   'P 1'
#
loop_
_entity.id
_entity.type
_entity.pdbx_description
1 polymer ?
#
loop_
_entity_poly.entity_id
_entity_poly.type
_entity_poly.pdbx_seq_one_letter_code
_entity_poly.pdbx_strand_id
1 'polypeptide(L)'
;MSKQDIPPDKYLKLRDQYKYYIDSYNALYQLKTENEEDLNKIYKMIRTELIDSKKFIPQNIIKDILNIIQYKNRYTKSYLYLAKLIYDDYHVKEVINVDTISKFLFYKEYGIRLDNSDDFERIRSENLDIHTEDTIYRAIMYNDLERFITFTEREGFDKDQRLKSELYPCSSYSLLELCCYHGAVDCFKFLRTKFNSSITFKCLEFSFLGGNPEIMSECLKYEKPVYYSHQKSAIISHNIDFITFLMNEYNVEIYLEYCADHNNLEAFLVYLDRTNDINLCFVYSSMFNIPSLCKYYLSRGADINAENRDEQTALHCAALKIVKKQPNFLFHVI
;
A
#
# COMPACT_ATOMS: atom_id res chain seq x y z
N MET A 1 33.17 -15.50 -17.10
CA MET A 1 32.33 -15.07 -18.24
C MET A 1 31.56 -13.83 -17.82
N SER A 2 31.48 -12.85 -18.71
CA SER A 2 31.42 -11.40 -18.48
C SER A 2 30.39 -10.91 -17.46
N LYS A 3 30.87 -10.24 -16.40
CA LYS A 3 30.13 -9.17 -15.73
C LYS A 3 29.93 -8.06 -16.76
N GLN A 4 28.72 -7.94 -17.30
CA GLN A 4 28.32 -6.71 -17.95
C GLN A 4 28.05 -5.69 -16.85
N ASP A 5 29.01 -4.80 -16.62
CA ASP A 5 28.78 -3.53 -15.93
C ASP A 5 27.84 -2.69 -16.81
N ILE A 6 26.54 -2.89 -16.65
CA ILE A 6 25.51 -1.97 -17.14
C ILE A 6 25.63 -0.71 -16.27
N PRO A 7 25.77 0.49 -16.84
CA PRO A 7 26.05 1.66 -16.03
C PRO A 7 24.84 1.96 -15.12
N PRO A 8 25.05 2.32 -13.84
CA PRO A 8 24.02 2.73 -12.87
C PRO A 8 23.19 3.97 -13.28
N ASP A 9 23.29 4.39 -14.54
CA ASP A 9 22.76 5.62 -15.12
C ASP A 9 21.29 5.48 -15.58
N LYS A 10 20.82 4.28 -15.95
CA LYS A 10 19.44 4.09 -16.46
C LYS A 10 18.39 4.26 -15.36
N TYR A 11 18.55 3.57 -14.22
CA TYR A 11 17.67 3.70 -13.07
C TYR A 11 17.61 5.15 -12.57
N LEU A 12 18.78 5.77 -12.35
CA LEU A 12 18.87 7.13 -11.85
C LEU A 12 18.19 8.14 -12.79
N LYS A 13 18.40 8.01 -14.11
CA LYS A 13 17.73 8.87 -15.10
C LYS A 13 16.21 8.73 -15.08
N LEU A 14 15.68 7.51 -15.04
CA LEU A 14 14.24 7.29 -15.00
C LEU A 14 13.64 7.74 -13.67
N ARG A 15 14.32 7.47 -12.56
CA ARG A 15 13.89 7.92 -11.24
C ARG A 15 13.84 9.44 -11.17
N ASP A 16 14.83 10.14 -11.73
CA ASP A 16 14.85 11.61 -11.79
C ASP A 16 13.73 12.14 -12.70
N GLN A 17 13.57 11.55 -13.89
CA GLN A 17 12.51 11.91 -14.84
C GLN A 17 11.09 11.77 -14.22
N TYR A 18 10.87 10.76 -13.39
CA TYR A 18 9.58 10.49 -12.73
C TYR A 18 9.58 10.82 -11.23
N LYS A 19 10.52 11.65 -10.78
CA LYS A 19 10.66 12.06 -9.37
C LYS A 19 9.37 12.61 -8.79
N TYR A 20 8.67 13.44 -9.56
CA TYR A 20 7.37 14.02 -9.17
C TYR A 20 6.34 12.97 -8.76
N TYR A 21 6.33 11.80 -9.42
CA TYR A 21 5.41 10.71 -9.14
C TYR A 21 5.90 9.87 -7.97
N ILE A 22 7.17 9.45 -8.03
CA ILE A 22 7.81 8.58 -7.04
C ILE A 22 7.79 9.24 -5.66
N ASP A 23 8.27 10.48 -5.56
CA ASP A 23 8.38 11.16 -4.27
C ASP A 23 6.98 11.48 -3.69
N SER A 24 5.99 11.77 -4.54
CA SER A 24 4.60 11.99 -4.11
C SER A 24 3.96 10.75 -3.49
N TYR A 25 4.08 9.60 -4.14
CA TYR A 25 3.52 8.35 -3.62
C TYR A 25 4.33 7.80 -2.44
N ASN A 26 5.65 7.98 -2.42
CA ASN A 26 6.45 7.63 -1.25
C ASN A 26 6.00 8.43 -0.01
N ALA A 27 5.72 9.74 -0.14
CA ALA A 27 5.21 10.52 0.98
C ALA A 27 3.84 10.04 1.47
N LEU A 28 2.95 9.59 0.57
CA LEU A 28 1.64 9.06 0.93
C LEU A 28 1.74 7.71 1.67
N TYR A 29 2.48 6.76 1.12
CA TYR A 29 2.58 5.40 1.68
C TYR A 29 3.49 5.32 2.92
N GLN A 30 4.42 6.26 3.08
CA GLN A 30 5.29 6.36 4.27
C GLN A 30 4.81 7.40 5.29
N LEU A 31 3.59 7.94 5.12
CA LEU A 31 3.00 8.91 6.04
C LEU A 31 2.99 8.39 7.49
N LYS A 32 3.51 9.22 8.41
CA LYS A 32 3.60 8.91 9.85
C LYS A 32 3.20 10.08 10.75
N THR A 33 2.31 10.95 10.28
CA THR A 33 1.93 12.18 10.99
C THR A 33 0.42 12.38 11.00
N GLU A 34 -0.07 12.93 12.11
CA GLU A 34 -1.44 13.44 12.28
C GLU A 34 -1.44 14.98 12.37
N ASN A 35 -0.27 15.61 12.29
CA ASN A 35 -0.13 17.06 12.37
C ASN A 35 -0.60 17.72 11.06
N GLU A 36 -1.56 18.63 11.16
CA GLU A 36 -2.15 19.30 9.99
C GLU A 36 -1.14 20.10 9.15
N GLU A 37 -0.11 20.71 9.75
CA GLU A 37 0.89 21.47 8.99
C GLU A 37 1.70 20.54 8.07
N ASP A 38 2.10 19.37 8.57
CA ASP A 38 2.81 18.38 7.78
C ASP A 38 1.91 17.75 6.70
N LEU A 39 0.65 17.49 7.02
CA LEU A 39 -0.34 17.03 6.04
C LEU A 39 -0.54 18.06 4.93
N ASN A 40 -0.58 19.35 5.26
CA ASN A 40 -0.69 20.43 4.27
C ASN A 40 0.54 20.53 3.35
N LYS A 41 1.75 20.19 3.84
CA LYS A 41 2.95 20.07 2.97
C LYS A 41 2.80 18.93 1.98
N ILE A 42 2.36 17.76 2.43
CA ILE A 42 2.09 16.59 1.57
C ILE A 42 1.02 16.94 0.54
N TYR A 43 -0.07 17.55 0.97
CA TYR A 43 -1.15 18.01 0.09
C TYR A 43 -0.64 18.96 -0.99
N LYS A 44 0.12 20.01 -0.62
CA LYS A 44 0.68 20.98 -1.57
C LYS A 44 1.56 20.31 -2.63
N MET A 45 2.36 19.32 -2.24
CA MET A 45 3.19 18.54 -3.16
C MET A 45 2.31 17.76 -4.14
N ILE A 46 1.35 16.97 -3.65
CA ILE A 46 0.40 16.20 -4.48
C ILE A 46 -0.33 17.12 -5.47
N ARG A 47 -0.83 18.24 -4.95
CA ARG A 47 -1.56 19.25 -5.71
C ARG A 47 -0.73 19.76 -6.89
N THR A 48 0.48 20.25 -6.60
CA THR A 48 1.36 20.89 -7.59
C THR A 48 1.91 19.86 -8.59
N GLU A 49 2.40 18.72 -8.10
CA GLU A 49 3.15 17.75 -8.90
C GLU A 49 2.25 16.82 -9.73
N LEU A 50 1.07 16.46 -9.21
CA LEU A 50 0.18 15.46 -9.82
C LEU A 50 -1.07 16.06 -10.46
N ILE A 51 -1.73 17.01 -9.79
CA ILE A 51 -3.05 17.51 -10.20
C ILE A 51 -2.93 18.76 -11.08
N ASP A 52 -2.31 19.83 -10.59
CA ASP A 52 -2.19 21.12 -11.29
C ASP A 52 -1.32 21.00 -12.55
N SER A 53 -0.37 20.05 -12.55
CA SER A 53 0.43 19.69 -13.72
C SER A 53 -0.38 18.96 -14.81
N LYS A 54 -1.68 18.71 -14.58
CA LYS A 54 -2.64 18.00 -15.45
C LYS A 54 -2.21 16.58 -15.82
N LYS A 55 -1.39 15.95 -14.98
CA LYS A 55 -0.95 14.56 -15.17
C LYS A 55 -1.99 13.58 -14.66
N PHE A 56 -2.70 13.92 -13.59
CA PHE A 56 -3.72 13.07 -12.96
C PHE A 56 -4.97 13.87 -12.63
N ILE A 57 -6.12 13.20 -12.73
CA ILE A 57 -7.40 13.78 -12.31
C ILE A 57 -7.58 13.64 -10.78
N PRO A 58 -8.16 14.64 -10.09
CA PRO A 58 -8.35 14.63 -8.63
C PRO A 58 -9.03 13.37 -8.09
N GLN A 59 -10.03 12.86 -8.81
CA GLN A 59 -10.79 11.65 -8.46
C GLN A 59 -9.89 10.44 -8.24
N ASN A 60 -8.91 10.24 -9.14
CA ASN A 60 -7.99 9.12 -9.06
C ASN A 60 -7.07 9.25 -7.86
N ILE A 61 -6.65 10.47 -7.51
CA ILE A 61 -5.78 10.71 -6.36
C ILE A 61 -6.55 10.48 -5.05
N ILE A 62 -7.79 10.95 -4.93
CA ILE A 62 -8.65 10.63 -3.76
C ILE A 62 -8.79 9.13 -3.62
N LYS A 63 -9.09 8.42 -4.72
CA LYS A 63 -9.18 6.97 -4.72
C LYS A 63 -7.88 6.31 -4.24
N ASP A 64 -6.75 6.72 -4.80
CA ASP A 64 -5.46 6.12 -4.48
C ASP A 64 -5.11 6.37 -3.00
N ILE A 65 -5.40 7.56 -2.44
CA ILE A 65 -5.26 7.88 -1.01
C ILE A 65 -6.14 6.98 -0.13
N LEU A 66 -7.43 6.87 -0.44
CA LEU A 66 -8.38 6.11 0.38
C LEU A 66 -8.08 4.61 0.40
N ASN A 67 -7.50 4.07 -0.68
CA ASN A 67 -7.10 2.67 -0.73
C ASN A 67 -5.83 2.35 0.08
N ILE A 68 -5.06 3.35 0.52
CA ILE A 68 -3.90 3.18 1.41
C ILE A 68 -4.36 2.83 2.83
N ILE A 69 -5.54 3.33 3.25
CA ILE A 69 -6.04 3.22 4.63
C ILE A 69 -5.97 1.78 5.14
N GLN A 70 -6.43 0.79 4.37
CA GLN A 70 -6.44 -0.61 4.79
C GLN A 70 -5.06 -1.17 5.17
N TYR A 71 -3.95 -0.57 4.68
CA TYR A 71 -2.56 -1.00 4.96
C TYR A 71 -1.85 -0.08 5.95
N LYS A 72 -2.39 1.11 6.21
CA LYS A 72 -1.82 2.15 7.08
C LYS A 72 -2.87 2.77 8.00
N ASN A 73 -3.79 1.93 8.50
CA ASN A 73 -4.99 2.36 9.22
C ASN A 73 -4.74 3.09 10.55
N ARG A 74 -3.51 3.08 11.08
CA ARG A 74 -3.11 3.99 12.18
C ARG A 74 -3.39 5.44 11.83
N TYR A 75 -3.10 5.86 10.60
CA TYR A 75 -3.22 7.25 10.16
C TYR A 75 -4.48 7.50 9.32
N THR A 76 -5.55 6.73 9.58
CA THR A 76 -6.83 6.83 8.85
C THR A 76 -7.31 8.27 8.76
N LYS A 77 -7.34 9.00 9.88
CA LYS A 77 -7.77 10.42 9.92
C LYS A 77 -6.95 11.31 8.99
N SER A 78 -5.64 11.13 8.96
CA SER A 78 -4.74 11.86 8.07
C SER A 78 -5.07 11.64 6.60
N TYR A 79 -5.33 10.39 6.20
CA TYR A 79 -5.72 10.07 4.82
C TYR A 79 -7.10 10.62 4.45
N LEU A 80 -8.07 10.54 5.36
CA LEU A 80 -9.40 11.15 5.18
C LEU A 80 -9.29 12.66 5.00
N TYR A 81 -8.46 13.33 5.80
CA TYR A 81 -8.19 14.77 5.70
C TYR A 81 -7.57 15.14 4.34
N LEU A 82 -6.54 14.42 3.89
CA LEU A 82 -5.92 14.66 2.58
C LEU A 82 -6.93 14.47 1.43
N ALA A 83 -7.75 13.42 1.50
CA ALA A 83 -8.83 13.19 0.53
C ALA A 83 -9.86 14.33 0.55
N LYS A 84 -10.21 14.84 1.73
CA LYS A 84 -11.16 15.94 1.90
C LYS A 84 -10.66 17.25 1.31
N LEU A 85 -9.37 17.58 1.51
CA LEU A 85 -8.77 18.77 0.89
C LEU A 85 -8.89 18.74 -0.64
N ILE A 86 -8.57 17.60 -1.27
CA ILE A 86 -8.69 17.43 -2.73
C ILE A 86 -10.16 17.51 -3.16
N TYR A 87 -11.06 16.89 -2.39
CA TYR A 87 -12.50 16.93 -2.66
C TYR A 87 -13.03 18.37 -2.71
N ASP A 88 -12.65 19.19 -1.72
CA ASP A 88 -13.11 20.57 -1.60
C ASP A 88 -12.50 21.48 -2.68
N ASP A 89 -11.17 21.47 -2.82
CA ASP A 89 -10.44 22.38 -3.70
C ASP A 89 -10.76 22.15 -5.19
N TYR A 90 -11.07 20.90 -5.57
CA TYR A 90 -11.37 20.52 -6.95
C TYR A 90 -12.85 20.19 -7.20
N HIS A 91 -13.72 20.40 -6.20
CA HIS A 91 -15.16 20.16 -6.28
C HIS A 91 -15.51 18.77 -6.84
N VAL A 92 -14.81 17.74 -6.35
CA VAL A 92 -15.03 16.36 -6.79
C VAL A 92 -16.42 15.91 -6.37
N LYS A 93 -17.21 15.39 -7.31
CA LYS A 93 -18.60 14.96 -7.02
C LYS A 93 -18.72 13.49 -6.68
N GLU A 94 -17.90 12.66 -7.30
CA GLU A 94 -18.00 11.21 -7.21
C GLU A 94 -16.61 10.58 -7.32
N VAL A 95 -16.38 9.55 -6.49
CA VAL A 95 -15.19 8.71 -6.50
C VAL A 95 -15.63 7.25 -6.34
N ILE A 96 -15.69 6.55 -7.47
CA ILE A 96 -16.06 5.13 -7.54
C ILE A 96 -14.85 4.20 -7.35
N ASN A 97 -15.10 2.95 -6.95
CA ASN A 97 -14.08 1.86 -6.81
C ASN A 97 -13.02 2.12 -5.76
N VAL A 98 -13.42 2.74 -4.68
CA VAL A 98 -12.68 2.75 -3.43
C VAL A 98 -13.19 1.58 -2.59
N ASP A 99 -12.35 1.03 -1.72
CA ASP A 99 -12.82 0.04 -0.75
C ASP A 99 -14.03 0.56 0.04
N THR A 100 -15.05 -0.28 0.20
CA THR A 100 -16.31 0.08 0.87
C THR A 100 -16.06 0.63 2.27
N ILE A 101 -15.08 0.07 3.01
CA ILE A 101 -14.76 0.53 4.36
C ILE A 101 -14.21 1.95 4.35
N SER A 102 -13.35 2.29 3.37
CA SER A 102 -12.76 3.62 3.26
C SER A 102 -13.82 4.66 2.86
N LYS A 103 -14.75 4.31 1.97
CA LYS A 103 -15.90 5.18 1.63
C LYS A 103 -16.81 5.41 2.83
N PHE A 104 -17.07 4.37 3.60
CA PHE A 104 -17.85 4.48 4.83
C PHE A 104 -17.17 5.36 5.89
N LEU A 105 -15.86 5.19 6.11
CA LEU A 105 -15.11 6.02 7.04
C LEU A 105 -15.13 7.50 6.64
N PHE A 106 -14.99 7.80 5.35
CA PHE A 106 -15.11 9.17 4.83
C PHE A 106 -16.51 9.75 5.06
N TYR A 107 -17.55 8.96 4.81
CA TYR A 107 -18.93 9.34 5.10
C TYR A 107 -19.18 9.55 6.61
N LYS A 108 -18.66 8.67 7.47
CA LYS A 108 -18.80 8.79 8.93
C LYS A 108 -18.13 10.06 9.46
N GLU A 109 -16.98 10.43 8.92
CA GLU A 109 -16.23 11.62 9.34
C GLU A 109 -16.84 12.93 8.84
N TYR A 110 -17.26 12.99 7.57
CA TYR A 110 -17.65 14.26 6.92
C TYR A 110 -19.11 14.35 6.47
N GLY A 111 -19.90 13.27 6.57
CA GLY A 111 -21.27 13.20 6.06
C GLY A 111 -21.39 13.19 4.53
N ILE A 112 -20.29 12.93 3.82
CA ILE A 112 -20.22 12.99 2.35
C ILE A 112 -20.20 11.59 1.76
N ARG A 113 -21.12 11.31 0.82
CA ARG A 113 -21.11 10.08 0.03
C ARG A 113 -20.28 10.30 -1.24
N LEU A 114 -19.25 9.48 -1.41
CA LEU A 114 -18.40 9.50 -2.60
C LEU A 114 -18.97 8.68 -3.76
N ASP A 115 -19.87 7.75 -3.46
CA ASP A 115 -20.49 6.85 -4.43
C ASP A 115 -21.92 6.57 -3.95
N ASN A 116 -22.91 6.91 -4.78
CA ASN A 116 -24.32 6.78 -4.41
C ASN A 116 -24.83 5.33 -4.48
N SER A 117 -24.05 4.43 -5.07
CA SER A 117 -24.39 3.00 -5.15
C SER A 117 -24.07 2.23 -3.87
N ASP A 118 -23.36 2.85 -2.92
CA ASP A 118 -22.96 2.18 -1.68
C ASP A 118 -24.12 1.93 -0.73
N ASP A 119 -24.23 0.67 -0.32
CA ASP A 119 -25.08 0.21 0.77
C ASP A 119 -24.24 0.06 2.04
N PHE A 120 -24.19 1.12 2.84
CA PHE A 120 -23.51 1.13 4.13
C PHE A 120 -24.24 0.35 5.23
N GLU A 121 -25.49 -0.09 5.01
CA GLU A 121 -26.25 -0.85 6.03
C GLU A 121 -25.60 -2.21 6.33
N ARG A 122 -24.76 -2.71 5.41
CA ARG A 122 -24.03 -3.97 5.54
C ARG A 122 -22.78 -3.88 6.41
N ILE A 123 -22.26 -2.69 6.66
CA ILE A 123 -21.04 -2.49 7.44
C ILE A 123 -21.41 -2.56 8.92
N ARG A 124 -21.04 -3.67 9.57
CA ARG A 124 -21.32 -3.84 11.00
C ARG A 124 -20.46 -2.89 11.82
N SER A 125 -21.11 -2.01 12.58
CA SER A 125 -20.45 -1.00 13.43
C SER A 125 -19.50 -1.60 14.46
N GLU A 126 -19.77 -2.82 14.94
CA GLU A 126 -19.00 -3.51 16.00
C GLU A 126 -17.52 -3.72 15.66
N ASN A 127 -17.13 -3.76 14.37
CA ASN A 127 -15.75 -4.00 13.93
C ASN A 127 -14.92 -2.72 13.71
N LEU A 128 -15.53 -1.53 13.90
CA LEU A 128 -14.91 -0.23 13.62
C LEU A 128 -14.36 0.45 14.87
N ASP A 129 -14.92 0.14 16.04
CA ASP A 129 -14.52 0.76 17.31
C ASP A 129 -13.28 0.10 17.95
N ILE A 130 -12.61 -0.78 17.20
CA ILE A 130 -11.40 -1.49 17.63
C ILE A 130 -10.18 -0.58 17.83
N HIS A 131 -10.26 0.68 17.39
CA HIS A 131 -9.23 1.71 17.63
C HIS A 131 -9.65 2.72 18.70
N THR A 132 -10.77 2.46 19.41
CA THR A 132 -11.14 3.26 20.59
C THR A 132 -10.11 3.11 21.70
N GLU A 133 -10.05 4.11 22.57
CA GLU A 133 -8.98 4.23 23.56
C GLU A 133 -8.81 2.97 24.40
N ASP A 134 -9.90 2.33 24.85
CA ASP A 134 -9.87 1.19 25.77
C ASP A 134 -9.81 -0.19 25.11
N THR A 135 -8.99 -0.33 24.07
CA THR A 135 -8.79 -1.61 23.40
C THR A 135 -7.33 -2.05 23.43
N ILE A 136 -7.11 -3.37 23.56
CA ILE A 136 -5.78 -3.98 23.41
C ILE A 136 -5.20 -3.72 22.01
N TYR A 137 -6.06 -3.63 20.99
CA TYR A 137 -5.66 -3.38 19.62
C TYR A 137 -5.11 -1.96 19.43
N ARG A 138 -5.69 -0.95 20.11
CA ARG A 138 -5.11 0.39 20.13
C ARG A 138 -3.79 0.42 20.89
N ALA A 139 -3.67 -0.32 22.00
CA ALA A 139 -2.40 -0.44 22.71
C ALA A 139 -1.29 -1.00 21.78
N ILE A 140 -1.59 -2.06 21.01
CA ILE A 140 -0.69 -2.56 19.97
C ILE A 140 -0.43 -1.49 18.91
N MET A 141 -1.48 -0.86 18.36
CA MET A 141 -1.34 0.13 17.29
C MET A 141 -0.35 1.24 17.64
N TYR A 142 -0.31 1.71 18.89
CA TYR A 142 0.60 2.77 19.33
C TYR A 142 1.82 2.24 20.11
N ASN A 143 2.02 0.92 20.15
CA ASN A 143 3.09 0.26 20.91
C ASN A 143 3.12 0.65 22.40
N ASP A 144 1.95 0.82 23.00
CA ASP A 144 1.77 1.16 24.41
C ASP A 144 1.89 -0.12 25.27
N LEU A 145 3.13 -0.44 25.67
CA LEU A 145 3.43 -1.65 26.42
C LEU A 145 2.73 -1.67 27.78
N GLU A 146 2.68 -0.56 28.51
CA GLU A 146 2.09 -0.51 29.84
C GLU A 146 0.61 -0.88 29.78
N ARG A 147 -0.14 -0.22 28.90
CA ARG A 147 -1.56 -0.53 28.71
C ARG A 147 -1.75 -1.95 28.19
N PHE A 148 -0.92 -2.40 27.26
CA PHE A 148 -0.96 -3.77 26.76
C PHE A 148 -0.83 -4.80 27.89
N ILE A 149 0.12 -4.61 28.82
CA ILE A 149 0.31 -5.48 29.98
C ILE A 149 -0.97 -5.52 30.83
N THR A 150 -1.58 -4.36 31.12
CA THR A 150 -2.82 -4.31 31.92
C THR A 150 -3.94 -5.14 31.30
N PHE A 151 -4.07 -5.20 29.97
CA PHE A 151 -5.05 -6.06 29.30
C PHE A 151 -4.72 -7.54 29.47
N THR A 152 -3.44 -7.90 29.40
CA THR A 152 -3.00 -9.30 29.48
C THR A 152 -3.12 -9.90 30.89
N GLU A 153 -3.29 -9.06 31.90
CA GLU A 153 -3.44 -9.44 33.31
C GLU A 153 -4.89 -9.50 33.77
N ARG A 154 -5.85 -9.10 32.92
CA ARG A 154 -7.28 -9.21 33.23
C ARG A 154 -7.69 -10.68 33.31
N GLU A 155 -8.59 -10.99 34.24
CA GLU A 155 -9.21 -12.30 34.34
C GLU A 155 -9.93 -12.65 33.02
N GLY A 156 -9.70 -13.85 32.49
CA GLY A 156 -10.27 -14.29 31.23
C GLY A 156 -9.54 -13.79 29.96
N PHE A 157 -8.36 -13.18 30.08
CA PHE A 157 -7.54 -12.84 28.91
C PHE A 157 -7.20 -14.08 28.08
N ASP A 158 -7.62 -14.07 26.81
CA ASP A 158 -7.24 -15.07 25.82
C ASP A 158 -6.02 -14.58 25.02
N LYS A 159 -4.89 -15.28 25.21
CA LYS A 159 -3.63 -15.00 24.49
C LYS A 159 -3.70 -15.36 23.00
N ASP A 160 -4.59 -16.28 22.64
CA ASP A 160 -4.77 -16.79 21.28
C ASP A 160 -5.93 -16.08 20.56
N GLN A 161 -6.50 -15.04 21.20
CA GLN A 161 -7.56 -14.23 20.62
C GLN A 161 -7.16 -13.68 19.25
N ARG A 162 -8.16 -13.59 18.36
CA ARG A 162 -7.95 -13.08 17.02
C ARG A 162 -8.90 -11.94 16.70
N LEU A 163 -8.35 -10.87 16.15
CA LEU A 163 -9.11 -9.75 15.64
C LEU A 163 -9.68 -10.09 14.26
N LYS A 164 -10.99 -9.90 14.06
CA LYS A 164 -11.64 -9.88 12.75
C LYS A 164 -12.18 -8.46 12.54
N SER A 165 -11.70 -7.75 11.53
CA SER A 165 -12.16 -6.39 11.24
C SER A 165 -11.96 -6.07 9.77
N GLU A 166 -12.93 -5.36 9.20
CA GLU A 166 -12.89 -4.86 7.81
C GLU A 166 -11.87 -3.72 7.63
N LEU A 167 -11.33 -3.18 8.72
CA LEU A 167 -10.25 -2.17 8.69
C LEU A 167 -8.90 -2.72 8.25
N TYR A 168 -8.79 -4.04 8.06
CA TYR A 168 -7.57 -4.74 7.68
C TYR A 168 -7.83 -5.68 6.50
N PRO A 169 -6.81 -5.96 5.66
CA PRO A 169 -6.99 -6.72 4.42
C PRO A 169 -7.19 -8.23 4.64
N CYS A 170 -6.83 -8.79 5.79
CA CYS A 170 -7.04 -10.20 6.10
C CYS A 170 -8.24 -10.43 7.01
N SER A 171 -8.83 -11.62 6.92
CA SER A 171 -10.01 -11.99 7.70
C SER A 171 -9.78 -12.13 9.20
N SER A 172 -8.54 -12.37 9.64
CA SER A 172 -8.25 -12.62 11.05
C SER A 172 -6.77 -12.48 11.41
N TYR A 173 -6.48 -11.76 12.50
CA TYR A 173 -5.12 -11.48 13.00
C TYR A 173 -4.93 -11.93 14.45
N SER A 174 -3.82 -12.60 14.75
CA SER A 174 -3.38 -12.76 16.14
C SER A 174 -2.83 -11.44 16.70
N LEU A 175 -2.70 -11.35 18.03
CA LEU A 175 -2.05 -10.18 18.65
C LEU A 175 -0.61 -9.98 18.15
N LEU A 176 0.14 -11.08 17.94
CA LEU A 176 1.52 -11.00 17.43
C LEU A 176 1.56 -10.50 15.99
N GLU A 177 0.64 -10.98 15.13
CA GLU A 177 0.50 -10.53 13.74
C GLU A 177 0.15 -9.02 13.69
N LEU A 178 -0.70 -8.53 14.61
CA LEU A 178 -0.99 -7.09 14.73
C LEU A 178 0.24 -6.29 15.17
N CYS A 179 1.06 -6.83 16.09
CA CYS A 179 2.31 -6.17 16.46
C CYS A 179 3.24 -6.03 15.25
N CYS A 180 3.35 -7.06 14.40
CA CYS A 180 4.13 -6.99 13.17
C CYS A 180 3.57 -5.94 12.21
N TYR A 181 2.25 -5.93 11.99
CA TYR A 181 1.56 -4.99 11.11
C TYR A 181 1.77 -3.53 11.51
N HIS A 182 1.70 -3.25 12.81
CA HIS A 182 1.88 -1.90 13.35
C HIS A 182 3.34 -1.55 13.67
N GLY A 183 4.26 -2.51 13.65
CA GLY A 183 5.63 -2.27 14.10
C GLY A 183 5.75 -2.07 15.61
N ALA A 184 4.86 -2.68 16.40
CA ALA A 184 4.78 -2.56 17.85
C ALA A 184 5.77 -3.48 18.56
N VAL A 185 7.05 -3.08 18.57
CA VAL A 185 8.17 -3.92 18.99
C VAL A 185 8.11 -4.35 20.46
N ASP A 186 7.60 -3.49 21.34
CA ASP A 186 7.57 -3.79 22.77
C ASP A 186 6.47 -4.79 23.10
N CYS A 187 5.28 -4.58 22.52
CA CYS A 187 4.17 -5.53 22.60
C CYS A 187 4.56 -6.88 21.95
N PHE A 188 5.26 -6.86 20.82
CA PHE A 188 5.77 -8.05 20.15
C PHE A 188 6.72 -8.85 21.04
N LYS A 189 7.75 -8.20 21.61
CA LYS A 189 8.71 -8.84 22.51
C LYS A 189 8.02 -9.44 23.72
N PHE A 190 7.08 -8.70 24.32
CA PHE A 190 6.31 -9.20 25.46
C PHE A 190 5.53 -10.48 25.14
N LEU A 191 4.83 -10.52 24.00
CA LEU A 191 4.11 -11.72 23.56
C LEU A 191 5.04 -12.92 23.34
N ARG A 192 6.21 -12.68 22.71
CA ARG A 192 7.23 -13.72 22.51
C ARG A 192 7.80 -14.23 23.82
N THR A 193 8.08 -13.37 24.79
CA THR A 193 8.70 -13.76 26.07
C THR A 193 7.69 -14.36 27.04
N LYS A 194 6.53 -13.73 27.27
CA LYS A 194 5.56 -14.14 28.30
C LYS A 194 4.70 -15.31 27.85
N PHE A 195 4.28 -15.33 26.58
CA PHE A 195 3.31 -16.30 26.07
C PHE A 195 3.89 -17.29 25.07
N ASN A 196 5.17 -17.13 24.69
CA ASN A 196 5.83 -17.93 23.65
C ASN A 196 5.05 -17.95 22.33
N SER A 197 4.40 -16.83 21.98
CA SER A 197 3.55 -16.72 20.79
C SER A 197 4.35 -17.06 19.53
N SER A 198 3.93 -18.07 18.76
CA SER A 198 4.66 -18.54 17.59
C SER A 198 4.73 -17.49 16.48
N ILE A 199 5.91 -17.34 15.87
CA ILE A 199 6.08 -16.55 14.64
C ILE A 199 5.49 -17.36 13.48
N THR A 200 4.65 -16.70 12.69
CA THR A 200 4.00 -17.26 11.49
C THR A 200 4.55 -16.58 10.24
N PHE A 201 4.34 -17.17 9.06
CA PHE A 201 4.64 -16.49 7.80
C PHE A 201 3.95 -15.11 7.67
N LYS A 202 2.74 -14.95 8.24
CA LYS A 202 2.04 -13.65 8.29
C LYS A 202 2.76 -12.62 9.15
N CYS A 203 3.45 -13.05 10.22
CA CYS A 203 4.29 -12.14 11.02
C CYS A 203 5.41 -11.55 10.16
N LEU A 204 6.08 -12.37 9.34
CA LEU A 204 7.11 -11.90 8.42
C LEU A 204 6.51 -10.97 7.35
N GLU A 205 5.38 -11.35 6.74
CA GLU A 205 4.66 -10.51 5.78
C GLU A 205 4.35 -9.13 6.34
N PHE A 206 3.72 -9.07 7.52
CA PHE A 206 3.32 -7.82 8.13
C PHE A 206 4.50 -7.02 8.69
N SER A 207 5.64 -7.67 9.00
CA SER A 207 6.85 -6.96 9.41
C SER A 207 7.38 -6.01 8.34
N PHE A 208 7.18 -6.32 7.05
CA PHE A 208 7.47 -5.40 5.95
C PHE A 208 6.52 -4.19 5.92
N LEU A 209 5.24 -4.38 6.26
CA LEU A 209 4.28 -3.26 6.34
C LEU A 209 4.57 -2.33 7.53
N GLY A 210 4.83 -2.91 8.70
CA GLY A 210 5.15 -2.16 9.92
C GLY A 210 6.51 -1.49 9.86
N GLY A 211 7.47 -2.13 9.17
CA GLY A 211 8.80 -1.58 8.89
C GLY A 211 9.67 -1.40 10.14
N ASN A 212 9.44 -2.20 11.18
CA ASN A 212 10.29 -2.24 12.37
C ASN A 212 11.43 -3.26 12.17
N PRO A 213 12.71 -2.83 12.13
CA PRO A 213 13.84 -3.73 11.83
C PRO A 213 14.00 -4.87 12.85
N GLU A 214 13.71 -4.62 14.13
CA GLU A 214 13.85 -5.64 15.18
C GLU A 214 12.82 -6.75 14.99
N ILE A 215 11.55 -6.41 14.76
CA ILE A 215 10.51 -7.40 14.47
C ILE A 215 10.86 -8.19 13.21
N MET A 216 11.26 -7.51 12.13
CA MET A 216 11.60 -8.16 10.86
C MET A 216 12.78 -9.13 11.04
N SER A 217 13.86 -8.70 11.70
CA SER A 217 15.03 -9.55 11.96
C SER A 217 14.70 -10.77 12.81
N GLU A 218 13.79 -10.63 13.79
CA GLU A 218 13.32 -11.78 14.58
C GLU A 218 12.47 -12.72 13.72
N CYS A 219 11.58 -12.21 12.87
CA CYS A 219 10.75 -13.05 11.99
C CYS A 219 11.59 -13.84 10.99
N LEU A 220 12.64 -13.24 10.42
CA LEU A 220 13.54 -13.87 9.45
C LEU A 220 14.36 -15.04 10.01
N LYS A 221 14.46 -15.18 11.34
CA LYS A 221 15.10 -16.35 11.97
C LYS A 221 14.26 -17.63 11.84
N TYR A 222 12.95 -17.49 11.63
CA TYR A 222 12.00 -18.60 11.59
C TYR A 222 11.39 -18.79 10.20
N GLU A 223 11.24 -17.70 9.44
CA GLU A 223 10.55 -17.69 8.14
C GLU A 223 11.44 -17.12 7.03
N LYS A 224 11.24 -17.60 5.79
CA LYS A 224 11.91 -17.06 4.61
C LYS A 224 10.93 -16.22 3.77
N PRO A 225 11.34 -15.06 3.24
CA PRO A 225 10.46 -14.16 2.52
C PRO A 225 10.24 -14.59 1.05
N VAL A 226 9.82 -15.84 0.83
CA VAL A 226 9.70 -16.43 -0.52
C VAL A 226 8.26 -16.41 -1.08
N TYR A 227 7.26 -16.21 -0.22
CA TYR A 227 5.86 -16.08 -0.68
C TYR A 227 5.56 -14.73 -1.33
N TYR A 228 4.65 -14.74 -2.29
CA TYR A 228 4.18 -13.53 -3.00
C TYR A 228 3.67 -12.44 -2.05
N SER A 229 3.11 -12.82 -0.90
CA SER A 229 2.54 -11.88 0.06
C SER A 229 3.62 -11.04 0.77
N HIS A 230 4.80 -11.61 1.06
CA HIS A 230 5.94 -10.87 1.60
C HIS A 230 6.37 -9.74 0.66
N GLN A 231 6.49 -10.07 -0.63
CA GLN A 231 6.89 -9.13 -1.65
C GLN A 231 5.82 -8.05 -1.87
N LYS A 232 4.53 -8.43 -1.87
CA LYS A 232 3.42 -7.48 -1.93
C LYS A 232 3.50 -6.48 -0.77
N SER A 233 3.71 -6.94 0.46
CA SER A 233 3.86 -6.08 1.64
C SER A 233 5.09 -5.18 1.56
N ALA A 234 6.21 -5.66 1.05
CA ALA A 234 7.39 -4.83 0.79
C ALA A 234 7.10 -3.73 -0.25
N ILE A 235 6.37 -4.02 -1.34
CA ILE A 235 5.94 -3.03 -2.32
C ILE A 235 5.03 -1.98 -1.68
N ILE A 236 4.00 -2.41 -0.93
CA ILE A 236 3.05 -1.51 -0.26
C ILE A 236 3.76 -0.59 0.74
N SER A 237 4.85 -1.05 1.36
CA SER A 237 5.61 -0.22 2.31
C SER A 237 6.25 1.02 1.68
N HIS A 238 6.39 1.05 0.34
CA HIS A 238 7.18 2.04 -0.39
C HIS A 238 8.62 2.19 0.13
N ASN A 239 9.17 1.17 0.77
CA ASN A 239 10.56 1.14 1.21
C ASN A 239 11.43 0.39 0.20
N ILE A 240 12.25 1.12 -0.55
CA ILE A 240 13.10 0.55 -1.59
C ILE A 240 14.17 -0.40 -1.04
N ASP A 241 14.59 -0.21 0.21
CA ASP A 241 15.55 -1.08 0.88
C ASP A 241 14.97 -2.49 1.06
N PHE A 242 13.65 -2.60 1.32
CA PHE A 242 12.99 -3.90 1.41
C PHE A 242 12.96 -4.61 0.06
N ILE A 243 12.72 -3.87 -1.03
CA ILE A 243 12.72 -4.43 -2.38
C ILE A 243 14.11 -4.94 -2.76
N THR A 244 15.14 -4.10 -2.57
CA THR A 244 16.52 -4.47 -2.91
C THR A 244 17.02 -5.61 -2.02
N PHE A 245 16.67 -5.64 -0.73
CA PHE A 245 16.93 -6.76 0.18
C PHE A 245 16.34 -8.07 -0.32
N LEU A 246 15.05 -8.08 -0.68
CA LEU A 246 14.37 -9.29 -1.19
C LEU A 246 15.02 -9.81 -2.49
N MET A 247 15.38 -8.90 -3.40
CA MET A 247 16.00 -9.28 -4.67
C MET A 247 17.44 -9.77 -4.50
N ASN A 248 18.24 -9.13 -3.65
CA ASN A 248 19.66 -9.42 -3.53
C ASN A 248 19.94 -10.62 -2.60
N GLU A 249 19.25 -10.70 -1.46
CA GLU A 249 19.52 -11.71 -0.44
C GLU A 249 18.71 -13.00 -0.67
N TYR A 250 17.52 -12.88 -1.27
CA TYR A 250 16.60 -14.02 -1.45
C TYR A 250 16.26 -14.32 -2.91
N ASN A 251 16.78 -13.56 -3.87
CA ASN A 251 16.52 -13.72 -5.30
C ASN A 251 15.01 -13.76 -5.63
N VAL A 252 14.21 -12.96 -4.91
CA VAL A 252 12.77 -12.85 -5.13
C VAL A 252 12.52 -12.00 -6.38
N GLU A 253 11.79 -12.55 -7.34
CA GLU A 253 11.34 -11.80 -8.52
C GLU A 253 10.18 -10.85 -8.13
N ILE A 254 10.26 -9.59 -8.55
CA ILE A 254 9.24 -8.59 -8.24
C ILE A 254 8.07 -8.67 -9.23
N TYR A 255 6.88 -9.08 -8.78
CA TYR A 255 5.62 -8.90 -9.51
C TYR A 255 5.29 -7.43 -9.81
N LEU A 256 5.39 -7.04 -11.08
CA LEU A 256 5.12 -5.69 -11.56
C LEU A 256 3.65 -5.25 -11.39
N GLU A 257 2.70 -6.18 -11.38
CA GLU A 257 1.29 -5.87 -11.12
C GLU A 257 1.11 -5.19 -9.76
N TYR A 258 1.76 -5.71 -8.71
CA TYR A 258 1.70 -5.10 -7.38
C TYR A 258 2.34 -3.71 -7.34
N CYS A 259 3.44 -3.49 -8.08
CA CYS A 259 4.03 -2.16 -8.20
C CYS A 259 3.04 -1.17 -8.82
N ALA A 260 2.33 -1.58 -9.87
CA ALA A 260 1.32 -0.76 -10.52
C ALA A 260 0.06 -0.57 -9.66
N ASP A 261 -0.42 -1.60 -8.98
CA ASP A 261 -1.61 -1.55 -8.12
C ASP A 261 -1.42 -0.62 -6.93
N HIS A 262 -0.21 -0.57 -6.38
CA HIS A 262 0.16 0.30 -5.26
C HIS A 262 0.96 1.54 -5.68
N ASN A 263 0.99 1.89 -6.97
CA ASN A 263 1.66 3.10 -7.47
C ASN A 263 3.16 3.21 -7.09
N ASN A 264 3.82 2.09 -6.83
CA ASN A 264 5.24 2.03 -6.47
C ASN A 264 6.11 1.94 -7.73
N LEU A 265 6.26 3.07 -8.41
CA LEU A 265 7.09 3.17 -9.62
C LEU A 265 8.59 2.97 -9.31
N GLU A 266 9.05 3.26 -8.09
CA GLU A 266 10.46 3.07 -7.73
C GLU A 266 10.84 1.59 -7.70
N ALA A 267 10.02 0.75 -7.05
CA ALA A 267 10.19 -0.71 -7.08
C ALA A 267 10.11 -1.29 -8.50
N PHE A 268 9.20 -0.74 -9.32
CA PHE A 268 9.10 -1.08 -10.74
C PHE A 268 10.41 -0.78 -11.50
N LEU A 269 11.02 0.38 -11.27
CA LEU A 269 12.27 0.76 -11.91
C LEU A 269 13.45 -0.08 -11.44
N VAL A 270 13.46 -0.55 -10.19
CA VAL A 270 14.46 -1.52 -9.70
C VAL A 270 14.32 -2.85 -10.42
N TYR A 271 13.09 -3.34 -10.65
CA TYR A 271 12.89 -4.54 -11.48
C TYR A 271 13.48 -4.35 -12.88
N LEU A 272 13.16 -3.23 -13.55
CA LEU A 272 13.69 -2.91 -14.89
C LEU A 272 15.22 -2.89 -14.92
N ASP A 273 15.85 -2.29 -13.90
CA ASP A 273 17.31 -2.20 -13.82
C ASP A 273 17.96 -3.59 -13.71
N ARG A 274 17.31 -4.50 -12.98
CA ARG A 274 17.81 -5.85 -12.70
C ARG A 274 17.56 -6.84 -13.83
N THR A 275 16.39 -6.79 -14.48
CA THR A 275 15.99 -7.77 -15.51
C THR A 275 16.20 -7.26 -16.93
N ASN A 276 16.17 -5.93 -17.11
CA ASN A 276 16.08 -5.27 -18.40
C ASN A 276 14.94 -5.82 -19.30
N ASP A 277 13.88 -6.37 -18.69
CA ASP A 277 12.71 -6.89 -19.41
C ASP A 277 11.83 -5.74 -19.92
N ILE A 278 12.15 -5.25 -21.12
CA ILE A 278 11.49 -4.11 -21.75
C ILE A 278 10.02 -4.42 -22.09
N ASN A 279 9.71 -5.64 -22.52
CA ASN A 279 8.38 -6.02 -22.96
C ASN A 279 7.42 -6.13 -21.76
N LEU A 280 7.82 -6.83 -20.71
CA LEU A 280 6.99 -6.93 -19.51
C LEU A 280 6.83 -5.57 -18.83
N CYS A 281 7.89 -4.75 -18.80
CA CYS A 281 7.80 -3.39 -18.31
C CYS A 281 6.84 -2.54 -19.16
N PHE A 282 6.84 -2.68 -20.49
CA PHE A 282 5.89 -1.97 -21.34
C PHE A 282 4.44 -2.33 -20.98
N VAL A 283 4.13 -3.62 -20.85
CA VAL A 283 2.78 -4.11 -20.49
C VAL A 283 2.27 -3.45 -19.22
N TYR A 284 3.01 -3.55 -18.12
CA TYR A 284 2.58 -3.03 -16.82
C TYR A 284 2.74 -1.51 -16.67
N SER A 285 3.57 -0.84 -17.50
CA SER A 285 3.72 0.62 -17.45
C SER A 285 2.41 1.37 -17.71
N SER A 286 1.52 0.76 -18.50
CA SER A 286 0.21 1.29 -18.86
C SER A 286 -0.69 1.55 -17.64
N MET A 287 -0.50 0.80 -16.55
CA MET A 287 -1.30 0.89 -15.33
C MET A 287 -0.92 2.08 -14.44
N PHE A 288 0.23 2.73 -14.66
CA PHE A 288 0.63 3.93 -13.91
C PHE A 288 -0.07 5.19 -14.41
N ASN A 289 -0.78 5.13 -15.54
CA ASN A 289 -1.35 6.31 -16.21
C ASN A 289 -0.31 7.38 -16.52
N ILE A 290 0.91 6.98 -16.90
CA ILE A 290 2.00 7.87 -17.32
C ILE A 290 2.32 7.59 -18.80
N PRO A 291 1.70 8.29 -19.76
CA PRO A 291 1.90 8.01 -21.19
C PRO A 291 3.36 8.14 -21.64
N SER A 292 4.14 9.03 -21.05
CA SER A 292 5.57 9.17 -21.34
C SER A 292 6.39 7.94 -20.95
N LEU A 293 5.95 7.20 -19.93
CA LEU A 293 6.59 5.95 -19.50
C LEU A 293 6.35 4.84 -20.53
N CYS A 294 5.12 4.69 -21.04
CA CYS A 294 4.83 3.74 -22.13
C CYS A 294 5.63 4.11 -23.40
N LYS A 295 5.67 5.40 -23.76
CA LYS A 295 6.47 5.90 -24.90
C LYS A 295 7.95 5.62 -24.74
N TYR A 296 8.48 5.73 -23.53
CA TYR A 296 9.87 5.35 -23.24
C TYR A 296 10.14 3.90 -23.62
N TYR A 297 9.31 2.94 -23.18
CA TYR A 297 9.53 1.53 -23.51
C TYR A 297 9.36 1.22 -25.00
N LEU A 298 8.37 1.83 -25.68
CA LEU A 298 8.24 1.73 -27.14
C LEU A 298 9.48 2.25 -27.87
N SER A 299 10.04 3.38 -27.43
CA SER A 299 11.29 3.91 -28.00
C SER A 299 12.52 3.04 -27.74
N ARG A 300 12.42 2.10 -26.79
CA ARG A 300 13.43 1.09 -26.48
C ARG A 300 13.17 -0.25 -27.17
N GLY A 301 12.22 -0.30 -28.10
CA GLY A 301 11.92 -1.48 -28.91
C GLY A 301 10.98 -2.48 -28.23
N ALA A 302 10.17 -2.05 -27.26
CA ALA A 302 9.10 -2.88 -26.74
C ALA A 302 8.15 -3.31 -27.87
N ASP A 303 7.77 -4.57 -27.88
CA ASP A 303 6.71 -5.07 -28.75
C ASP A 303 5.36 -4.51 -28.26
N ILE A 304 4.64 -3.84 -29.16
CA ILE A 304 3.31 -3.29 -28.87
C ILE A 304 2.29 -4.38 -28.51
N ASN A 305 2.51 -5.60 -29.00
CA ASN A 305 1.70 -6.78 -28.72
C ASN A 305 2.32 -7.69 -27.66
N ALA A 306 3.32 -7.21 -26.90
CA ALA A 306 3.83 -7.95 -25.77
C ALA A 306 2.71 -8.32 -24.79
N GLU A 307 2.79 -9.51 -24.22
CA GLU A 307 1.83 -10.06 -23.28
C GLU A 307 2.52 -10.42 -21.96
N ASN A 308 1.78 -10.30 -20.86
CA ASN A 308 2.21 -10.85 -19.58
C ASN A 308 1.93 -12.36 -19.49
N ARG A 309 2.12 -12.95 -18.31
CA ARG A 309 1.90 -14.38 -18.07
C ARG A 309 0.44 -14.81 -18.18
N ASP A 310 -0.50 -13.86 -18.15
CA ASP A 310 -1.93 -14.08 -18.28
C ASP A 310 -2.44 -13.73 -19.70
N GLU A 311 -1.55 -13.65 -20.69
CA GLU A 311 -1.86 -13.31 -22.09
C GLU A 311 -2.48 -11.89 -22.24
N GLN A 312 -2.18 -11.00 -21.29
CA GLN A 312 -2.69 -9.63 -21.29
C GLN A 312 -1.67 -8.67 -21.90
N THR A 313 -2.11 -7.95 -22.92
CA THR A 313 -1.36 -6.83 -23.51
C THR A 313 -1.40 -5.59 -22.63
N ALA A 314 -0.57 -4.58 -22.96
CA ALA A 314 -0.62 -3.26 -22.32
C ALA A 314 -2.03 -2.64 -22.31
N LEU A 315 -2.82 -2.85 -23.37
CA LEU A 315 -4.18 -2.33 -23.44
C LEU A 315 -5.13 -3.05 -22.46
N HIS A 316 -5.00 -4.38 -22.35
CA HIS A 316 -5.74 -5.15 -21.36
C HIS A 316 -5.41 -4.70 -19.93
N CYS A 317 -4.13 -4.51 -19.60
CA CYS A 317 -3.72 -4.03 -18.28
C CYS A 317 -4.21 -2.60 -17.99
N ALA A 318 -4.14 -1.69 -18.96
CA ALA A 318 -4.71 -0.34 -18.83
C ALA A 318 -6.23 -0.40 -18.55
N ALA A 319 -6.95 -1.21 -19.33
CA ALA A 319 -8.38 -1.42 -19.15
C ALA A 319 -8.68 -2.05 -17.80
N LEU A 320 -7.93 -3.05 -17.33
CA LEU A 320 -8.09 -3.64 -16.00
C LEU A 320 -7.82 -2.64 -14.89
N LYS A 321 -6.81 -1.79 -15.01
CA LYS A 321 -6.58 -0.71 -14.05
C LYS A 321 -7.75 0.26 -14.05
N ILE A 322 -8.31 0.58 -15.23
CA ILE A 322 -9.54 1.37 -15.36
C ILE A 322 -10.74 0.62 -14.80
N VAL A 323 -10.91 -0.68 -14.97
CA VAL A 323 -12.07 -1.47 -14.49
C VAL A 323 -11.99 -1.70 -12.99
N LYS A 324 -10.82 -2.09 -12.47
CA LYS A 324 -10.46 -1.99 -11.04
C LYS A 324 -10.65 -0.54 -10.53
N LYS A 325 -10.71 0.47 -11.40
CA LYS A 325 -10.99 1.91 -11.13
C LYS A 325 -12.38 2.43 -11.56
N GLN A 326 -13.22 1.66 -12.29
CA GLN A 326 -14.51 2.02 -12.94
C GLN A 326 -15.19 0.73 -13.47
N PRO A 327 -16.15 0.08 -12.79
CA PRO A 327 -16.71 -1.19 -13.26
C PRO A 327 -17.68 -1.01 -14.44
N ASN A 328 -18.11 0.23 -14.74
CA ASN A 328 -19.17 0.50 -15.69
C ASN A 328 -18.69 0.91 -17.09
N PHE A 329 -17.43 0.63 -17.48
CA PHE A 329 -16.97 0.92 -18.85
C PHE A 329 -17.38 -0.14 -19.89
N LEU A 330 -17.85 -1.32 -19.45
CA LEU A 330 -18.20 -2.43 -20.34
C LEU A 330 -19.53 -2.28 -21.11
N PHE A 331 -20.22 -1.14 -21.00
CA PHE A 331 -21.45 -0.90 -21.77
C PHE A 331 -21.32 0.07 -22.96
N HIS A 332 -20.18 0.70 -23.20
CA HIS A 332 -20.03 1.68 -24.30
C HIS A 332 -18.81 1.47 -25.21
N VAL A 333 -18.35 0.23 -25.36
CA VAL A 333 -17.47 -0.17 -26.47
C VAL A 333 -17.98 -1.47 -27.10
N ILE A 334 -19.13 -1.37 -27.77
CA ILE A 334 -19.48 -2.13 -28.98
C ILE A 334 -19.98 -1.10 -29.99
#